data_AF-M1ZYX4-F1
#
_entry.id   AF-M1ZYX4-F1
#
_cell.length_a   1.000
_cell.length_b   1.000
_cell.length_c   1.000
_cell.angle_alpha   90.00
_cell.angle_beta   90.00
_cell.angle_gamma   90.00
#
_symmetry.space_group_name_H-M   'P 1'
#
loop_
_entity.id
_entity.type
_entity.pdbx_description
1 polymer ?
#
loop_
_entity_poly.entity_id
_entity_poly.type
_entity_poly.pdbx_seq_one_letter_code
_entity_poly.pdbx_strand_id
1 'polypeptide(L)'
;MKKQSVTKGFAILSIAGMLAKVFSLIYIPALINILTDQGYGIYMAAYQIFTFIFILTNSGIPVAISKLVSELIATENYKDALKSFRLARYMLLFLGFIMALFTVCASGFLSKRIGYPKAQLSVLALAPSILFTSVASAYRGYFQG
;
A
#
# COMPACT_ATOMS: atom_id res chain seq x y z
N MET A 1 -4.07 28.39 12.98
CA MET A 1 -4.72 27.10 12.62
C MET A 1 -4.71 26.21 13.87
N LYS A 2 -5.87 25.64 14.28
CA LYS A 2 -6.00 24.85 15.52
C LYS A 2 -4.96 23.72 15.55
N LYS A 3 -4.13 23.65 16.60
CA LYS A 3 -3.20 22.56 16.89
C LYS A 3 -3.95 21.22 16.77
N GLN A 4 -3.85 20.53 15.63
CA GLN A 4 -4.16 19.12 15.59
C GLN A 4 -3.01 18.45 16.34
N SER A 5 -3.24 18.15 17.62
CA SER A 5 -2.28 17.40 18.41
C SER A 5 -1.98 16.10 17.67
N VAL A 6 -0.71 15.77 17.51
CA VAL A 6 -0.22 14.49 16.97
C VAL A 6 -1.00 13.30 17.57
N THR A 7 -1.43 13.43 18.83
CA THR A 7 -2.32 12.50 19.54
C THR A 7 -3.65 12.20 18.81
N LYS A 8 -4.28 13.21 18.18
CA LYS A 8 -5.55 13.02 17.44
C LYS A 8 -5.31 12.28 16.12
N GLY A 9 -4.25 12.62 15.39
CA GLY A 9 -3.87 11.93 14.15
C GLY A 9 -3.55 10.45 14.42
N PHE A 10 -2.77 10.20 15.47
CA PHE A 10 -2.46 8.84 15.92
C PHE A 10 -3.70 8.05 16.34
N ALA A 11 -4.63 8.66 17.09
CA ALA A 11 -5.86 8.00 17.52
C ALA A 11 -6.75 7.60 16.32
N ILE A 12 -6.94 8.51 15.36
CA ILE A 12 -7.71 8.23 14.14
C ILE A 12 -7.06 7.09 13.35
N LEU A 13 -5.74 7.12 13.19
CA LEU A 13 -5.02 6.09 12.44
C LEU A 13 -5.06 4.72 13.12
N SER A 14 -5.00 4.70 14.46
CA SER A 14 -5.12 3.47 15.25
C SER A 14 -6.50 2.84 15.07
N ILE A 15 -7.56 3.64 15.16
CA ILE A 15 -8.94 3.19 14.93
C ILE A 15 -9.12 2.72 13.48
N ALA A 16 -8.61 3.47 12.50
CA ALA A 16 -8.65 3.06 11.09
C ALA A 16 -7.91 1.73 10.85
N GLY A 17 -6.77 1.51 11.52
CA GLY A 17 -6.03 0.25 11.48
C GLY A 17 -6.81 -0.92 12.08
N MET A 18 -7.51 -0.70 13.19
CA MET A 18 -8.39 -1.71 13.79
C MET A 18 -9.55 -2.06 12.85
N LEU A 19 -10.22 -1.06 12.27
CA LEU A 19 -11.29 -1.28 11.30
C LEU A 19 -10.81 -2.06 10.08
N ALA A 20 -9.63 -1.72 9.54
CA ALA A 20 -9.04 -2.46 8.42
C ALA A 20 -8.81 -3.94 8.74
N LYS A 21 -8.41 -4.27 9.99
CA LYS A 21 -8.29 -5.67 10.43
C LYS A 21 -9.64 -6.37 10.50
N VAL A 22 -10.68 -5.70 11.01
CA VAL A 22 -12.05 -6.25 11.05
C VAL A 22 -12.55 -6.54 9.63
N PHE A 23 -12.36 -5.60 8.70
CA PHE A 23 -12.69 -5.84 7.28
C PHE A 23 -11.92 -7.03 6.70
N SER A 24 -10.64 -7.16 7.03
CA SER A 24 -9.80 -8.28 6.55
C SER A 24 -10.31 -9.63 7.08
N LEU A 25 -10.78 -9.69 8.33
CA LEU A 25 -11.35 -10.90 8.93
C LEU A 25 -12.65 -11.36 8.23
N ILE A 26 -13.44 -10.42 7.70
CA ILE A 26 -14.69 -10.74 6.99
C ILE A 26 -14.42 -11.06 5.51
N TYR A 27 -13.48 -10.35 4.89
CA TYR A 27 -13.11 -10.51 3.48
C TYR A 27 -12.54 -11.90 3.16
N ILE A 28 -11.63 -12.41 3.99
CA ILE A 28 -10.96 -13.69 3.75
C ILE A 28 -11.96 -14.87 3.62
N PRO A 29 -12.87 -15.11 4.58
CA PRO A 29 -13.83 -16.22 4.48
C PRO A 29 -14.81 -16.03 3.32
N ALA A 30 -15.24 -14.80 3.02
CA ALA A 30 -16.08 -14.53 1.84
C ALA A 30 -15.35 -14.86 0.54
N LEU A 31 -14.06 -14.52 0.43
CA LEU A 31 -13.25 -14.82 -0.73
C LEU A 31 -13.03 -16.33 -0.91
N ILE A 32 -12.73 -17.05 0.18
CA ILE A 32 -12.58 -18.52 0.16
C ILE A 32 -13.86 -19.19 -0.35
N ASN A 33 -15.03 -18.69 0.08
CA ASN A 33 -16.32 -19.25 -0.34
C ASN A 33 -16.59 -19.03 -1.85
N ILE A 34 -16.20 -17.87 -2.40
CA ILE A 34 -16.37 -17.57 -3.84
C ILE A 34 -15.34 -18.32 -4.70
N LEU A 35 -14.08 -18.37 -4.26
CA LEU A 35 -12.97 -18.87 -5.06
C LEU A 35 -12.73 -20.39 -4.90
N THR A 36 -13.35 -21.00 -3.88
CA THR A 36 -13.12 -22.38 -3.43
C THR A 36 -11.67 -22.59 -2.93
N ASP A 37 -11.41 -23.57 -2.06
CA ASP A 37 -10.09 -23.79 -1.45
C ASP A 37 -8.95 -23.90 -2.47
N GLN A 38 -9.19 -24.56 -3.61
CA GLN A 38 -8.18 -24.68 -4.66
C GLN A 38 -7.86 -23.34 -5.35
N GLY A 39 -8.88 -22.49 -5.58
CA GLY A 39 -8.67 -21.16 -6.16
C GLY A 39 -7.98 -20.21 -5.19
N TYR A 40 -8.30 -20.31 -3.89
CA TYR A 40 -7.65 -19.53 -2.84
C TYR A 40 -6.17 -19.87 -2.67
N GLY A 41 -5.79 -21.15 -2.80
CA GLY A 41 -4.38 -21.57 -2.79
C GLY A 41 -3.54 -20.93 -3.91
N ILE A 42 -4.09 -20.86 -5.12
CA ILE A 42 -3.45 -20.20 -6.27
C ILE A 42 -3.34 -18.68 -6.02
N TYR A 43 -4.40 -18.07 -5.46
CA TYR A 43 -4.39 -16.66 -5.08
C TYR A 43 -3.31 -16.37 -4.04
N MET A 44 -3.19 -17.18 -2.98
CA MET A 44 -2.18 -16.99 -1.93
C MET A 44 -0.75 -17.05 -2.48
N ALA A 45 -0.46 -17.99 -3.38
CA ALA A 45 0.87 -18.11 -3.99
C ALA A 45 1.26 -16.86 -4.79
N ALA A 46 0.33 -16.32 -5.59
CA ALA A 46 0.54 -15.07 -6.30
C ALA A 46 0.62 -13.87 -5.34
N TYR A 47 -0.25 -13.84 -4.32
CA TYR A 47 -0.31 -12.80 -3.30
C TYR A 47 0.98 -12.71 -2.48
N GLN A 48 1.68 -13.82 -2.24
CA GLN A 48 2.92 -13.80 -1.49
C GLN A 48 4.07 -13.12 -2.24
N ILE A 49 4.20 -13.35 -3.55
CA ILE A 49 5.18 -12.66 -4.39
C ILE A 49 4.84 -11.18 -4.49
N PHE A 50 3.57 -10.88 -4.72
CA PHE A 50 3.05 -9.51 -4.71
C PHE A 50 3.42 -8.80 -3.40
N THR A 51 3.15 -9.43 -2.26
CA THR A 51 3.43 -8.89 -0.94
C THR A 51 4.93 -8.64 -0.75
N PHE A 52 5.78 -9.52 -1.29
CA PHE A 52 7.23 -9.35 -1.21
C PHE A 52 7.70 -8.08 -1.94
N ILE A 53 7.28 -7.91 -3.19
CA ILE A 53 7.60 -6.71 -3.99
C ILE A 53 7.00 -5.45 -3.35
N PHE A 54 5.76 -5.57 -2.86
CA PHE A 54 5.05 -4.49 -2.19
C PHE A 54 5.77 -4.04 -0.92
N ILE A 55 6.19 -4.96 -0.06
CA ILE A 55 6.95 -4.66 1.16
C ILE A 55 8.31 -4.06 0.81
N LEU A 56 9.03 -4.61 -0.17
CA LEU A 56 10.33 -4.07 -0.56
C LEU A 56 10.24 -2.59 -0.99
N THR A 57 9.11 -2.22 -1.60
CA THR A 57 8.87 -0.87 -2.12
C THR A 57 8.26 0.07 -1.07
N ASN A 58 7.30 -0.42 -0.26
CA ASN A 58 6.53 0.39 0.68
C ASN A 58 7.07 0.35 2.11
N SER A 59 8.00 -0.56 2.43
CA SER A 59 8.70 -0.55 3.71
C SER A 59 9.75 0.55 3.70
N GLY A 60 9.61 1.54 4.57
CA GLY A 60 10.58 2.62 4.75
C GLY A 60 10.16 3.96 4.14
N ILE A 61 9.52 3.99 2.96
CA ILE A 61 9.11 5.27 2.35
C ILE A 61 8.11 6.05 3.24
N PRO A 62 7.04 5.44 3.77
CA PRO A 62 6.09 6.16 4.63
C PRO A 62 6.72 6.64 5.94
N VAL A 63 7.66 5.86 6.49
CA VAL A 63 8.40 6.19 7.71
C VAL A 63 9.33 7.37 7.49
N ALA A 64 10.04 7.39 6.36
CA ALA A 64 10.89 8.51 5.97
C ALA A 64 10.07 9.80 5.74
N ILE A 65 8.91 9.68 5.09
CA ILE A 65 7.99 10.82 4.88
C ILE A 65 7.47 11.34 6.23
N SER A 66 7.04 10.45 7.13
CA SER A 66 6.58 10.82 8.46
C SER A 66 7.64 11.62 9.20
N LYS A 67 8.88 11.11 9.27
CA LYS A 67 10.00 11.80 9.92
C LYS A 67 10.27 13.19 9.32
N LEU A 68 10.33 13.27 7.98
CA LEU A 68 10.67 14.50 7.26
C LEU A 68 9.58 15.57 7.42
N VAL A 69 8.31 15.16 7.47
CA VAL A 69 7.18 16.06 7.74
C VAL A 69 7.20 16.55 9.19
N SER A 70 7.42 15.66 10.17
CA SER A 70 7.51 16.06 11.58
C SER A 70 8.64 17.07 11.83
N GLU A 71 9.80 16.89 11.19
CA GLU A 71 10.97 17.77 11.33
C GLU A 71 10.72 19.18 10.75
N LEU A 72 10.03 19.26 9.61
CA LEU A 72 9.64 20.54 8.98
C LEU A 72 8.53 21.27 9.76
N ILE A 73 7.63 20.52 10.40
CA ILE A 73 6.60 21.08 11.29
C ILE A 73 7.24 21.61 12.58
N ALA A 74 8.22 20.89 13.14
CA ALA A 74 8.93 21.28 14.36
C ALA A 74 9.78 22.55 14.18
N THR A 75 10.26 22.81 12.96
CA THR A 75 11.01 24.03 12.60
C THR A 75 10.12 25.20 12.16
N GLU A 76 8.80 25.11 12.39
CA GLU A 76 7.77 26.10 11.99
C GLU A 76 7.71 26.41 10.48
N ASN A 77 8.40 25.63 9.63
CA ASN A 77 8.44 25.78 8.19
C ASN A 77 7.27 25.04 7.51
N TYR A 78 6.04 25.44 7.85
CA TYR A 78 4.81 24.80 7.34
C TYR A 78 4.69 24.81 5.81
N LYS A 79 5.23 25.83 5.13
CA LYS A 79 5.24 25.91 3.65
C LYS A 79 6.04 24.76 3.04
N ASP A 80 7.18 24.44 3.63
CA ASP A 80 8.05 23.38 3.12
C ASP A 80 7.59 22.00 3.58
N ALA A 81 6.94 21.87 4.75
CA ALA A 81 6.22 20.64 5.12
C ALA A 81 5.16 20.25 4.07
N LEU A 82 4.36 21.23 3.61
CA LEU A 82 3.35 21.02 2.56
C LEU A 82 3.96 20.71 1.19
N LYS A 83 5.09 21.35 0.84
CA LYS A 83 5.83 21.01 -0.40
C LYS A 83 6.41 19.60 -0.33
N SER A 84 7.02 19.21 0.78
CA SER A 84 7.56 17.86 1.00
C SER A 84 6.46 16.81 0.92
N PHE A 85 5.29 17.05 1.52
CA PHE A 85 4.15 16.16 1.35
C PHE A 85 3.71 16.04 -0.11
N ARG A 86 3.65 17.16 -0.84
CA ARG A 86 3.31 17.15 -2.27
C ARG A 86 4.33 16.37 -3.09
N LEU A 87 5.62 16.54 -2.79
CA LEU A 87 6.72 15.84 -3.45
C LEU A 87 6.67 14.34 -3.16
N ALA A 88 6.47 13.97 -1.89
CA ALA A 88 6.32 12.60 -1.42
C ALA A 88 5.13 11.89 -2.09
N ARG A 89 4.00 12.58 -2.22
CA ARG A 89 2.83 12.09 -2.96
C ARG A 89 3.17 11.84 -4.43
N TYR A 90 3.86 12.76 -5.09
CA TYR A 90 4.28 12.58 -6.50
C TYR A 90 5.29 11.44 -6.66
N MET A 91 6.26 11.31 -5.75
CA MET A 91 7.22 10.19 -5.75
C MET A 91 6.51 8.85 -5.59
N LEU A 92 5.57 8.73 -4.64
CA LEU A 92 4.82 7.50 -4.42
C LEU A 92 3.83 7.19 -5.54
N LEU A 93 3.27 8.21 -6.20
CA LEU A 93 2.43 8.03 -7.38
C LEU A 93 3.27 7.53 -8.57
N PHE A 94 4.45 8.09 -8.77
CA PHE A 94 5.39 7.65 -9.80
C PHE A 94 5.91 6.24 -9.52
N LEU A 95 6.27 5.93 -8.27
CA LEU A 95 6.71 4.61 -7.86
C LEU A 95 5.60 3.56 -7.96
N GLY A 96 4.37 3.92 -7.55
CA GLY A 96 3.18 3.09 -7.71
C GLY A 96 2.84 2.82 -9.18
N PHE A 97 3.02 3.82 -10.05
CA PHE A 97 2.87 3.65 -11.49
C PHE A 97 3.94 2.73 -12.09
N ILE A 98 5.22 2.91 -11.72
CA ILE A 98 6.32 2.03 -12.14
C ILE A 98 6.06 0.59 -11.67
N MET A 99 5.64 0.39 -10.42
CA MET A 99 5.38 -0.94 -9.89
C MET A 99 4.15 -1.59 -10.48
N ALA A 100 3.09 -0.82 -10.78
CA ALA A 100 1.94 -1.32 -11.52
C ALA A 100 2.36 -1.76 -12.92
N LEU A 101 3.14 -0.95 -13.64
CA LEU A 101 3.65 -1.28 -14.98
C LEU A 101 4.56 -2.51 -14.94
N PHE A 102 5.47 -2.58 -13.96
CA PHE A 102 6.35 -3.72 -13.74
C PHE A 102 5.55 -4.98 -13.45
N THR A 103 4.48 -4.90 -12.65
CA THR A 103 3.62 -6.04 -12.33
C THR A 103 2.81 -6.50 -13.54
N VAL A 104 2.33 -5.58 -14.39
CA VAL A 104 1.66 -5.92 -15.65
C VAL A 104 2.65 -6.63 -16.59
N CYS A 105 3.86 -6.10 -16.77
CA CYS A 105 4.89 -6.73 -17.61
C CYS A 105 5.38 -8.06 -17.03
N ALA A 106 5.51 -8.18 -15.72
CA ALA A 106 5.96 -9.38 -15.03
C ALA A 106 4.85 -10.44 -14.91
N SER A 107 3.58 -10.10 -15.13
CA SER A 107 2.43 -11.01 -14.99
C SER A 107 2.57 -12.29 -15.82
N GLY A 108 3.09 -12.17 -17.04
CA GLY A 108 3.35 -13.32 -17.93
C GLY A 108 4.51 -14.20 -17.47
N PHE A 109 5.54 -13.61 -16.85
CA PHE A 109 6.70 -14.35 -16.33
C PHE A 109 6.40 -15.04 -14.99
N LEU A 110 5.66 -14.36 -14.11
CA LEU A 110 5.19 -14.90 -12.83
C LEU A 110 4.24 -16.08 -13.04
N SER A 111 3.29 -15.97 -13.96
CA SER A 111 2.34 -17.06 -14.25
C SER A 111 3.05 -18.32 -14.78
N LYS A 112 4.08 -18.16 -15.63
CA LYS A 112 4.88 -19.28 -16.14
C LYS A 112 5.75 -19.93 -15.06
N ARG A 113 6.34 -19.14 -14.14
CA ARG A 113 7.14 -19.65 -13.01
C ARG A 113 6.31 -20.42 -11.97
N ILE A 114 5.03 -20.08 -11.81
CA ILE A 114 4.11 -20.71 -10.84
C ILE A 114 3.50 -22.01 -11.38
N GLY A 115 3.60 -22.27 -12.70
CA GLY A 115 3.07 -23.49 -13.31
C GLY A 115 1.54 -23.54 -13.44
N TYR A 116 0.84 -22.45 -13.09
CA TYR A 116 -0.61 -22.33 -13.20
C TYR A 116 -0.99 -21.18 -14.16
N PRO A 117 -1.41 -21.48 -15.40
CA PRO A 117 -1.77 -20.45 -16.39
C PRO A 117 -2.97 -19.59 -15.98
N LYS A 118 -3.83 -20.09 -15.06
CA LYS A 118 -4.95 -19.33 -14.50
C LYS A 118 -4.52 -18.22 -13.52
N ALA A 119 -3.31 -18.28 -12.96
CA ALA A 119 -2.80 -17.25 -12.04
C ALA A 119 -2.51 -15.91 -12.74
N GLN A 120 -2.40 -15.90 -14.07
CA GLN A 120 -2.17 -14.69 -14.86
C GLN A 120 -3.28 -13.65 -14.66
N LEU A 121 -4.54 -14.09 -14.60
CA LEU A 121 -5.69 -13.22 -14.37
C LEU A 121 -5.67 -12.60 -12.96
N SER A 122 -5.25 -13.38 -11.95
CA SER A 122 -5.13 -12.90 -10.57
C SER A 122 -4.03 -11.85 -10.41
N VAL A 123 -2.87 -12.04 -11.06
CA VAL A 123 -1.77 -11.07 -11.04
C VAL A 123 -2.15 -9.79 -11.79
N LEU A 124 -2.85 -9.91 -12.92
CA LEU A 124 -3.34 -8.75 -13.68
C LEU A 124 -4.37 -7.94 -12.89
N ALA A 125 -5.29 -8.62 -12.17
CA ALA A 125 -6.28 -7.97 -11.32
C ALA A 125 -5.66 -7.27 -10.09
N LEU A 126 -4.52 -7.78 -9.59
CA LEU A 126 -3.78 -7.19 -8.47
C LEU A 126 -2.92 -5.98 -8.88
N ALA A 127 -2.51 -5.88 -10.15
CA ALA A 127 -1.65 -4.81 -10.65
C ALA A 127 -2.19 -3.38 -10.41
N PRO A 128 -3.46 -3.04 -10.75
CA PRO A 128 -4.00 -1.71 -10.45
C PRO A 128 -4.11 -1.44 -8.94
N SER A 129 -4.28 -2.50 -8.14
CA SER A 129 -4.35 -2.40 -6.67
C SER A 129 -3.05 -1.87 -6.04
N ILE A 130 -1.89 -2.07 -6.69
CA ILE A 130 -0.60 -1.51 -6.24
C ILE A 130 -0.63 0.01 -6.27
N LEU A 131 -1.19 0.59 -7.33
CA LEU A 131 -1.23 2.04 -7.49
C LEU A 131 -2.07 2.67 -6.36
N PHE A 132 -3.23 2.10 -6.06
CA PHE A 132 -4.07 2.57 -4.95
C PHE A 132 -3.40 2.39 -3.59
N THR A 133 -2.75 1.24 -3.36
CA THR A 133 -2.08 0.97 -2.09
C THR A 133 -0.84 1.84 -1.87
N SER A 134 -0.05 2.13 -2.90
CA SER A 134 1.09 3.07 -2.83
C SER A 134 0.64 4.49 -2.52
N VAL A 135 -0.45 4.97 -3.14
CA VAL A 135 -1.01 6.29 -2.81
C VAL A 135 -1.54 6.32 -1.38
N ALA A 136 -2.28 5.29 -0.96
CA ALA A 136 -2.78 5.18 0.41
C ALA A 136 -1.64 5.17 1.45
N SER A 137 -0.51 4.53 1.11
CA SER A 137 0.71 4.49 1.92
C SER A 137 1.30 5.90 2.13
N ALA A 138 1.25 6.77 1.12
CA ALA A 138 1.68 8.16 1.20
C ALA A 138 0.89 8.96 2.24
N TYR A 139 -0.44 8.84 2.18
CA TYR A 139 -1.33 9.48 3.13
C TYR A 139 -1.08 8.93 4.54
N ARG A 140 -0.89 7.62 4.66
CA ARG A 140 -0.57 6.98 5.94
C ARG A 140 0.71 7.55 6.56
N GLY A 141 1.77 7.70 5.78
CA GLY A 141 3.04 8.30 6.23
C GLY A 141 2.89 9.77 6.65
N TYR A 142 2.12 10.56 5.92
CA TYR A 142 1.85 11.96 6.27
C TYR A 142 1.03 12.11 7.56
N PHE A 143 0.00 11.27 7.75
CA PHE A 143 -0.81 11.31 8.98
C PHE A 143 -0.10 10.67 10.20
N GLN A 144 0.99 9.93 9.98
CA GLN A 144 1.84 9.38 11.05
C GLN A 144 2.89 10.37 11.54
N GLY A 145 3.33 11.34 10.72
CA GLY A 145 4.29 12.39 11.09
C GLY A 145 3.63 13.64 11.66
#